data_AF-A0A7S0A0K0-F1
#
_entry.id   AF-A0A7S0A0K0-F1
#
_cell.length_a   1.000
_cell.length_b   1.000
_cell.length_c   1.000
_cell.angle_alpha   90.00
_cell.angle_beta   90.00
_cell.angle_gamma   90.00
#
_symmetry.space_group_name_H-M   'P 1'
#
loop_
_entity.id
_entity.type
_entity.pdbx_description
1 polymer ?
#
loop_
_entity_poly.entity_id
_entity_poly.type
_entity_poly.pdbx_seq_one_letter_code
_entity_poly.pdbx_strand_id
1 'polypeptide(L)'
;VVILRQVANRQQLAHAEGLFFDWLESLPLGIRRSDPRTMRSAVWRRLGYNNTGVIANYSIGQSDFMWYLRLLPRVRWAYATVWRLLPPGGFTSDDHDIPALISSFDGCGAQRNVFLQASEPDWRTGG
;
A
#
# COMPACT_ATOMS: atom_id res chain seq x y z
N VAL A 1 -13.33 -12.40 -4.17
CA VAL A 1 -12.04 -11.68 -4.12
C VAL A 1 -11.15 -12.24 -5.22
N VAL A 2 -10.47 -11.37 -5.98
CA VAL A 2 -9.48 -11.75 -6.98
C VAL A 2 -8.11 -11.30 -6.47
N ILE A 3 -7.09 -12.14 -6.62
CA ILE A 3 -5.71 -11.82 -6.24
C ILE A 3 -4.86 -11.84 -7.51
N LEU A 4 -4.19 -10.73 -7.78
CA LEU A 4 -3.30 -10.58 -8.91
C LEU A 4 -1.86 -10.53 -8.40
N ARG A 5 -1.09 -11.56 -8.74
CA ARG A 5 0.30 -11.70 -8.30
C ARG A 5 1.25 -10.98 -9.24
N GLN A 6 2.43 -10.61 -8.74
CA GLN A 6 3.53 -10.06 -9.54
C GLN A 6 3.15 -8.79 -10.33
N VAL A 7 2.25 -7.97 -9.77
CA VAL A 7 1.91 -6.63 -10.30
C VAL A 7 3.04 -5.60 -10.11
N ALA A 8 4.03 -5.92 -9.29
CA ALA A 8 5.26 -5.17 -9.14
C ALA A 8 6.46 -6.14 -9.17
N ASN A 9 7.57 -5.71 -9.77
CA ASN A 9 8.85 -6.40 -9.71
C ASN A 9 9.63 -5.99 -8.44
N ARG A 10 10.78 -6.62 -8.18
CA ARG A 10 11.58 -6.37 -6.96
C ARG A 10 12.02 -4.91 -6.79
N GLN A 11 12.44 -4.27 -7.87
CA GLN A 11 12.88 -2.87 -7.83
C GLN A 11 11.70 -1.93 -7.53
N GLN A 12 10.55 -2.18 -8.16
CA GLN A 12 9.32 -1.43 -7.94
C GLN A 12 8.82 -1.60 -6.50
N LEU A 13 8.89 -2.81 -5.94
CA LEU A 13 8.55 -3.07 -4.54
C LEU A 13 9.48 -2.32 -3.58
N ALA A 14 10.79 -2.41 -3.78
CA ALA A 14 11.76 -1.70 -2.93
C ALA A 14 11.56 -0.18 -2.97
N HIS A 15 11.24 0.37 -4.14
CA HIS A 15 10.92 1.80 -4.27
C HIS A 15 9.61 2.17 -3.56
N ALA A 16 8.55 1.38 -3.74
CA ALA A 16 7.27 1.59 -3.06
C ALA A 16 7.42 1.51 -1.53
N GLU A 17 8.19 0.55 -1.02
CA GLU A 17 8.52 0.45 0.41
C GLU A 17 9.27 1.70 0.90
N GLY A 18 10.23 2.19 0.10
CA GLY A 18 10.92 3.46 0.37
C GLY A 18 9.93 4.62 0.54
N LEU A 19 9.06 4.83 -0.45
CA LEU A 19 8.03 5.88 -0.42
C LEU A 19 7.06 5.73 0.75
N PHE A 20 6.69 4.50 1.10
CA PHE A 20 5.81 4.22 2.24
C PHE A 20 6.46 4.65 3.55
N PHE A 21 7.74 4.33 3.76
CA PHE A 21 8.46 4.78 4.95
C PHE A 21 8.76 6.28 4.93
N ASP A 22 9.05 6.88 3.76
CA ASP A 22 9.23 8.33 3.64
C ASP A 22 7.96 9.05 4.12
N TRP A 23 6.78 8.57 3.68
CA TRP A 23 5.50 9.06 4.18
C TRP A 23 5.35 8.85 5.69
N LEU A 24 5.57 7.63 6.22
CA LEU A 24 5.46 7.35 7.66
C LEU A 24 6.34 8.27 8.52
N GLU A 25 7.59 8.46 8.12
CA GLU A 25 8.58 9.26 8.85
C GLU A 25 8.30 10.77 8.75
N SER A 26 7.57 11.21 7.73
CA SER A 26 7.11 12.61 7.60
C SER A 26 6.01 13.01 8.58
N LEU A 27 5.29 12.02 9.15
CA LEU A 27 4.16 12.28 10.04
C LEU A 27 4.65 12.80 11.40
N PRO A 28 3.84 13.62 12.10
CA PRO A 28 4.16 14.10 13.45
C PRO A 28 3.90 13.01 14.52
N LEU A 29 4.33 11.79 14.24
CA LEU A 29 4.16 10.59 15.07
C LEU A 29 5.50 10.03 15.58
N GLY A 30 6.62 10.56 15.10
CA GLY A 30 7.96 10.15 15.54
C GLY A 30 8.40 8.76 15.05
N ILE A 31 7.78 8.25 13.98
CA ILE A 31 8.14 6.96 13.39
C ILE A 31 9.54 7.07 12.77
N ARG A 32 10.35 6.03 12.96
CA ARG A 32 11.67 5.86 12.35
C ARG A 32 11.82 4.43 11.83
N ARG A 33 12.07 4.26 10.53
CA ARG A 33 12.29 2.94 9.90
C ARG A 33 13.51 2.23 10.48
N SER A 34 14.51 2.99 10.91
CA SER A 34 15.73 2.49 11.54
C SER A 34 15.53 2.06 13.00
N ASP A 35 14.40 2.38 13.62
CA ASP A 35 14.09 1.99 15.00
C ASP A 35 12.65 1.44 15.11
N PRO A 36 12.46 0.11 15.01
CA PRO A 36 11.16 -0.52 15.13
C PRO A 36 10.42 -0.17 16.44
N ARG A 37 11.12 0.20 17.51
CA ARG A 37 10.51 0.54 18.81
C ARG A 37 9.67 1.82 18.76
N THR A 38 9.81 2.61 17.69
CA THR A 38 8.98 3.80 17.41
C THR A 38 7.61 3.44 16.83
N MET A 39 7.45 2.24 16.26
CA MET A 39 6.21 1.79 15.60
C MET A 39 5.28 1.04 16.57
N ARG A 40 4.90 1.69 17.67
CA ARG A 40 4.06 1.12 18.75
C ARG A 40 2.58 1.01 18.37
N SER A 41 1.80 0.18 19.06
CA SER A 41 0.35 0.04 18.80
C SER A 41 -0.37 1.39 18.93
N ALA A 42 0.02 2.23 19.89
CA ALA A 42 -0.52 3.59 20.04
C ALA A 42 -0.32 4.47 18.79
N VAL A 43 0.80 4.31 18.08
CA VAL A 43 1.07 5.03 16.82
C VAL A 43 0.20 4.45 15.70
N TRP A 44 0.17 3.12 15.56
CA TRP A 44 -0.67 2.44 14.57
C TRP A 44 -2.16 2.77 14.71
N ARG A 45 -2.66 2.92 15.94
CA ARG A 45 -4.04 3.30 16.21
C ARG A 45 -4.43 4.68 15.67
N ARG A 46 -3.46 5.56 15.46
CA ARG A 46 -3.68 6.88 14.87
C ARG A 46 -3.70 6.82 13.34
N LEU A 47 -3.02 5.83 12.73
CA LEU A 47 -2.83 5.71 11.28
C LEU A 47 -4.07 5.16 10.54
N GLY A 48 -5.01 4.51 11.21
CA GLY A 48 -6.20 3.99 10.54
C GLY A 48 -7.13 3.23 11.47
N TYR A 49 -7.77 2.19 10.93
CA TYR A 49 -8.81 1.45 11.66
C TYR A 49 -8.20 0.36 12.55
N ASN A 50 -8.57 0.39 13.83
CA ASN A 50 -7.97 -0.47 14.85
C ASN A 50 -8.32 -1.95 14.71
N ASN A 51 -9.43 -2.24 14.05
CA ASN A 51 -10.04 -3.56 13.91
C ASN A 51 -9.90 -4.17 12.50
N THR A 52 -9.17 -3.52 11.57
CA THR A 52 -8.95 -4.08 10.23
C THR A 52 -7.48 -4.17 9.80
N GLY A 53 -6.56 -3.46 10.50
CA GLY A 53 -5.16 -3.36 10.06
C GLY A 53 -4.97 -2.50 8.81
N VAL A 54 -5.99 -1.72 8.44
CA VAL A 54 -5.95 -0.78 7.32
C VAL A 54 -5.52 0.60 7.81
N ILE A 55 -4.48 1.15 7.18
CA ILE A 55 -4.11 2.56 7.26
C ILE A 55 -5.06 3.35 6.36
N ALA A 56 -5.74 4.34 6.94
CA ALA A 56 -6.73 5.17 6.25
C ALA A 56 -6.65 6.66 6.62
N ASN A 57 -5.83 7.04 7.60
CA ASN A 57 -5.71 8.41 8.08
C ASN A 57 -4.49 9.11 7.46
N TYR A 58 -4.30 10.38 7.83
CA TYR A 58 -3.16 11.20 7.40
C TYR A 58 -3.00 11.29 5.88
N SER A 59 -4.13 11.30 5.17
CA SER A 59 -4.18 11.39 3.72
C SER A 59 -3.29 10.37 3.01
N ILE A 60 -3.17 9.15 3.54
CA ILE A 60 -2.38 8.07 2.93
C ILE A 60 -2.72 7.89 1.45
N GLY A 61 -4.00 7.98 1.08
CA GLY A 61 -4.46 7.90 -0.31
C GLY A 61 -3.90 9.01 -1.22
N GLN A 62 -3.32 10.08 -0.69
CA GLN A 62 -2.67 11.14 -1.46
C GLN A 62 -1.14 11.11 -1.36
N SER A 63 -0.57 10.11 -0.67
CA SER A 63 0.88 9.94 -0.58
C SER A 63 1.51 9.56 -1.93
N ASP A 64 2.78 9.90 -2.10
CA ASP A 64 3.58 9.47 -3.27
C ASP A 64 3.62 7.95 -3.39
N PHE A 65 3.64 7.23 -2.27
CA PHE A 65 3.51 5.77 -2.23
C PHE A 65 2.25 5.27 -2.95
N MET A 66 1.08 5.84 -2.62
CA MET A 66 -0.18 5.40 -3.23
C MET A 66 -0.28 5.83 -4.70
N TRP A 67 0.19 7.03 -5.04
CA TRP A 67 0.24 7.49 -6.44
C TRP A 67 1.16 6.61 -7.29
N TYR A 68 2.33 6.28 -6.79
CA TYR A 68 3.26 5.37 -7.46
C TYR A 68 2.62 4.02 -7.76
N LEU A 69 1.97 3.39 -6.77
CA LEU A 69 1.32 2.10 -6.97
C LEU A 69 0.19 2.13 -8.01
N ARG A 70 -0.62 3.20 -8.04
CA ARG A 70 -1.71 3.36 -9.04
C ARG A 70 -1.20 3.47 -10.46
N LEU A 71 0.00 4.02 -10.63
CA LEU A 71 0.61 4.26 -11.93
C LEU A 71 1.46 3.09 -12.42
N LEU A 72 1.65 2.04 -11.61
CA LEU A 72 2.34 0.83 -12.05
C LEU A 72 1.63 0.23 -13.27
N PRO A 73 2.35 -0.06 -14.37
CA PRO A 73 1.72 -0.56 -15.60
C PRO A 73 0.86 -1.79 -15.35
N ARG A 74 1.38 -2.78 -14.63
CA ARG A 74 0.65 -4.04 -14.34
C ARG A 74 -0.57 -3.85 -13.44
N VAL A 75 -0.62 -2.80 -12.61
CA VAL A 75 -1.82 -2.45 -11.85
C VAL A 75 -2.88 -1.87 -12.78
N ARG A 76 -2.50 -0.99 -13.72
CA ARG A 76 -3.43 -0.44 -14.71
C ARG A 76 -3.95 -1.53 -15.64
N TRP A 77 -3.08 -2.42 -16.12
CA TRP A 77 -3.45 -3.63 -16.89
C TRP A 77 -4.45 -4.51 -16.14
N ALA A 78 -4.19 -4.76 -14.85
CA ALA A 78 -5.07 -5.54 -14.00
C ALA A 78 -6.50 -4.98 -13.97
N TYR A 79 -6.64 -3.68 -13.71
CA TYR A 79 -7.95 -3.04 -13.70
C TYR A 79 -8.60 -2.98 -15.08
N ALA A 80 -7.84 -2.66 -16.14
CA ALA A 80 -8.34 -2.67 -17.52
C ALA A 80 -8.87 -4.06 -17.92
N THR A 81 -8.21 -5.13 -17.48
CA THR A 81 -8.65 -6.52 -17.70
C THR A 81 -9.96 -6.80 -16.97
N VAL A 82 -10.03 -6.51 -15.67
CA VAL A 82 -11.22 -6.77 -14.85
C VAL A 82 -12.43 -5.99 -15.36
N TRP A 83 -12.22 -4.75 -15.80
CA TRP A 83 -13.27 -3.91 -16.38
C TRP A 83 -13.53 -4.14 -17.86
N ARG A 84 -12.86 -5.11 -18.50
CA ARG A 84 -13.01 -5.45 -19.93
C ARG A 84 -12.79 -4.25 -20.86
N LEU A 85 -11.83 -3.40 -20.51
CA LEU A 85 -11.43 -2.25 -21.31
C LEU A 85 -10.34 -2.61 -22.33
N LEU A 86 -9.83 -3.84 -22.29
CA LEU A 86 -8.86 -4.35 -23.25
C LEU A 86 -9.55 -4.88 -24.52
N PRO A 87 -8.90 -4.80 -25.70
CA PRO A 87 -9.41 -5.39 -26.93
C PRO A 87 -9.64 -6.91 -26.81
N PRO A 88 -10.51 -7.50 -27.65
CA PRO A 88 -10.66 -8.95 -27.76
C PRO A 88 -9.30 -9.62 -28.02
N GLY A 89 -8.89 -10.56 -27.17
CA GLY A 89 -7.56 -11.18 -27.20
C GLY A 89 -6.69 -10.87 -25.98
N GLY A 90 -7.08 -9.87 -25.17
CA GLY A 90 -6.72 -9.76 -23.74
C GLY A 90 -5.28 -9.40 -23.38
N PHE A 91 -4.36 -9.30 -24.33
CA PHE A 91 -2.99 -8.89 -24.10
C PHE A 91 -2.49 -8.08 -25.29
N THR A 92 -1.98 -6.87 -25.03
CA THR A 92 -1.08 -6.20 -25.97
C THR A 92 0.31 -6.18 -25.31
N SER A 93 1.36 -6.25 -26.13
CA SER A 93 2.75 -6.19 -25.64
C SER A 93 3.21 -4.76 -25.35
N ASP A 94 2.34 -3.77 -25.55
CA ASP A 94 2.69 -2.37 -25.58
C ASP A 94 1.91 -1.58 -24.52
N ASP A 95 2.62 -0.95 -23.57
CA ASP A 95 2.00 -0.15 -22.50
C ASP A 95 1.24 1.07 -23.05
N HIS A 96 1.50 1.44 -24.32
CA HIS A 96 0.79 2.50 -25.04
C HIS A 96 -0.67 2.17 -25.37
N ASP A 97 -1.07 0.90 -25.35
CA ASP A 97 -2.44 0.48 -25.68
C ASP A 97 -3.37 0.41 -24.45
N ILE A 98 -2.86 0.65 -23.23
CA ILE A 98 -3.72 0.70 -22.05
C ILE A 98 -4.53 1.99 -22.09
N PRO A 99 -5.87 1.92 -21.98
CA PRO A 99 -6.70 3.11 -21.80
C PRO A 99 -6.14 4.03 -20.71
N ALA A 100 -6.33 5.35 -20.87
CA ALA A 100 -5.99 6.33 -19.84
C ALA A 100 -6.82 6.07 -18.58
N LEU A 101 -6.27 5.23 -17.70
CA LEU A 101 -6.93 4.68 -16.54
C LEU A 101 -6.11 5.00 -15.31
N ILE A 102 -6.76 5.62 -14.33
CA ILE A 102 -6.23 5.85 -13.00
C ILE A 102 -7.13 5.08 -12.04
N SER A 103 -6.55 4.20 -11.22
CA SER A 103 -7.25 3.55 -10.13
C SER A 103 -7.18 4.42 -8.86
N SER A 104 -8.25 4.45 -8.06
CA SER A 104 -8.20 5.04 -6.72
C SER A 104 -7.94 3.94 -5.69
N PHE A 105 -7.10 4.24 -4.70
CA PHE A 105 -6.85 3.39 -3.53
C PHE A 105 -7.12 4.22 -2.28
N ASP A 106 -8.04 3.81 -1.42
CA ASP A 106 -8.45 4.64 -0.27
C ASP A 106 -7.52 4.47 0.94
N GLY A 107 -6.85 3.32 1.03
CA GLY A 107 -5.93 2.99 2.12
C GLY A 107 -5.06 1.80 1.77
N CYS A 108 -4.14 1.44 2.68
CA CYS A 108 -3.30 0.26 2.52
C CYS A 108 -3.35 -0.61 3.77
N GLY A 109 -3.28 -1.93 3.57
CA GLY A 109 -3.05 -2.86 4.67
C GLY A 109 -1.57 -2.84 5.04
N ALA A 110 -1.27 -2.71 6.33
CA ALA A 110 0.09 -2.80 6.83
C ALA A 110 0.13 -3.71 8.05
N GLN A 111 1.13 -4.58 8.09
CA GLN A 111 1.36 -5.43 9.24
C GLN A 111 1.95 -4.59 10.38
N ARG A 112 1.31 -4.65 11.55
CA ARG A 112 1.81 -4.01 12.77
C ARG A 112 3.11 -4.67 13.23
N ASN A 113 3.88 -3.94 14.04
CA ASN A 113 5.19 -4.39 14.48
C ASN A 113 5.10 -5.66 15.35
N VAL A 114 5.46 -6.80 14.74
CA VAL A 114 5.44 -8.13 15.38
C VAL A 114 6.60 -8.38 16.32
N PHE A 115 7.54 -7.45 16.47
CA PHE A 115 8.70 -7.61 17.35
C PHE A 115 8.47 -7.05 18.76
N LEU A 116 7.34 -6.36 18.98
CA LEU A 116 7.00 -5.75 20.28
C LEU A 116 5.92 -6.51 21.05
N GLN A 117 5.62 -7.76 20.68
CA GLN A 117 4.48 -8.51 21.22
C GLN A 117 4.47 -8.60 22.76
N ALA A 118 5.65 -8.78 23.37
CA ALA A 118 5.78 -8.89 24.83
C ALA A 118 5.43 -7.57 25.55
N SER A 119 5.67 -6.42 24.90
CA SER A 119 5.41 -5.09 25.46
C SER A 119 4.11 -4.45 24.96
N GLU A 120 3.52 -4.99 23.88
CA GLU A 120 2.33 -4.45 23.21
C GLU A 120 1.33 -5.60 23.03
N PRO A 121 0.57 -5.99 24.06
CA PRO A 121 -0.34 -7.13 23.99
C PRO A 121 -1.51 -6.93 23.01
N ASP A 122 -1.75 -5.69 22.57
CA ASP A 122 -2.76 -5.29 21.59
C ASP A 122 -2.19 -5.07 20.17
N TRP A 123 -1.03 -5.67 19.88
CA TRP A 123 -0.35 -5.51 18.60
C TRP A 123 -1.16 -6.08 17.42
N ARG A 124 -2.12 -6.99 17.64
CA ARG A 124 -2.93 -7.57 16.58
C ARG A 124 -4.18 -6.76 16.33
N THR A 125 -4.74 -6.97 15.15
CA THR A 125 -6.03 -6.44 14.79
C THR A 125 -7.11 -7.11 15.65
N GLY A 126 -7.82 -6.34 16.46
CA GLY A 126 -8.88 -6.85 17.35
C GLY A 126 -8.42 -7.37 18.71
N GLY A 127 -7.13 -7.24 19.05
CA GLY A 127 -6.52 -7.75 20.29
C GLY A 127 -5.26 -8.54 19.98
#